data_AF-A0A0G0Z3Q5-F1
#
_entry.id   AF-A0A0G0Z3Q5-F1
#
_cell.length_a   1.000
_cell.length_b   1.000
_cell.length_c   1.000
_cell.angle_alpha   90.00
_cell.angle_beta   90.00
_cell.angle_gamma   90.00
#
_symmetry.space_group_name_H-M   'P 1'
#
loop_
_entity.id
_entity.type
_entity.pdbx_description
1 polymer ?
#
loop_
_entity_poly.entity_id
_entity_poly.type
_entity_poly.pdbx_seq_one_letter_code
_entity_poly.pdbx_strand_id
1 'polypeptide(L)'
;MKYKIAGILNVLFGIFQVIVMGMFFLVTAPKLSRLYEMTGSGNEGGSWTYPALGIALGVTNVFFGLVNLNVVLKGRKEKYFVLSIIYFLMSFFLMGLISALSAVDTVDPLYKLSSL
;
A
#
# COMPACT_ATOMS: atom_id res chain seq x y z
N MET A 1 0.79 2.54 28.40
CA MET A 1 1.62 1.57 27.66
C MET A 1 0.97 1.14 26.34
N LYS A 2 -0.30 0.70 26.34
CA LYS A 2 -1.07 0.29 25.15
C LYS A 2 -0.94 1.21 23.92
N TYR A 3 -1.08 2.53 24.11
CA TYR A 3 -0.98 3.50 23.01
C TYR A 3 0.40 3.53 22.35
N LYS A 4 1.48 3.37 23.13
CA LYS A 4 2.85 3.37 22.58
C LYS A 4 3.09 2.13 21.72
N ILE A 5 2.59 0.97 22.17
CA ILE A 5 2.72 -0.30 21.45
C ILE A 5 1.97 -0.21 20.11
N ALA A 6 0.68 0.17 20.14
CA ALA A 6 -0.10 0.37 18.92
C ALA A 6 0.52 1.44 18.01
N GLY A 7 1.07 2.50 18.60
CA GLY A 7 1.81 3.54 17.88
C GLY A 7 2.99 2.99 17.08
N ILE A 8 3.87 2.23 17.74
CA ILE A 8 5.05 1.63 17.12
C ILE A 8 4.64 0.63 16.03
N LEU A 9 3.66 -0.24 16.31
CA LEU A 9 3.19 -1.24 15.35
C LEU A 9 2.65 -0.58 14.08
N ASN A 10 1.83 0.47 14.22
CA ASN A 10 1.29 1.20 13.08
C ASN A 10 2.37 1.92 12.28
N VAL A 11 3.37 2.52 12.93
CA VAL A 11 4.50 3.15 12.23
C VAL A 11 5.30 2.12 11.45
N LEU A 12 5.72 1.02 12.09
CA LEU A 12 6.53 0.00 11.43
C LEU A 12 5.79 -0.64 10.25
N PHE A 13 4.52 -1.00 10.47
CA PHE A 13 3.70 -1.58 9.41
C PHE A 13 3.44 -0.59 8.26
N GLY A 14 3.14 0.67 8.58
CA GLY A 14 2.93 1.70 7.57
C GLY A 14 4.19 1.99 6.74
N ILE A 15 5.36 2.09 7.37
CA ILE A 15 6.65 2.24 6.66
C ILE A 15 6.89 1.04 5.75
N PHE A 16 6.70 -0.18 6.26
CA PHE A 16 6.83 -1.39 5.45
C PHE A 16 5.91 -1.37 4.23
N GLN A 17 4.63 -1.02 4.38
CA GLN A 17 3.68 -0.90 3.27
C GLN A 17 4.14 0.13 2.22
N VAL A 18 4.57 1.31 2.67
CA VAL A 18 5.07 2.36 1.76
C VAL A 18 6.30 1.90 1.00
N ILE A 19 7.25 1.23 1.66
CA ILE A 19 8.48 0.73 0.99
C ILE A 19 8.12 -0.33 -0.05
N VAL A 20 7.35 -1.35 0.33
CA VAL A 20 7.00 -2.46 -0.57
C VAL A 20 6.24 -1.95 -1.80
N MET A 21 5.27 -1.07 -1.61
CA MET A 21 4.49 -0.51 -2.73
C MET A 21 5.27 0.56 -3.50
N GLY A 22 6.16 1.31 -2.84
CA GLY A 22 7.08 2.24 -3.49
C GLY A 22 8.07 1.53 -4.40
N MET A 23 8.55 0.34 -4.02
CA MET A 23 9.40 -0.49 -4.87
C MET A 23 8.73 -0.90 -6.19
N PHE A 24 7.41 -1.05 -6.20
CA PHE A 24 6.68 -1.30 -7.45
C PHE A 24 6.95 -0.20 -8.47
N PHE A 25 6.82 1.07 -8.08
CA PHE A 25 7.03 2.22 -8.97
C PHE A 25 8.47 2.37 -9.44
N LEU A 26 9.44 1.98 -8.61
CA LEU A 26 10.86 2.09 -8.95
C LEU A 26 11.35 0.93 -9.82
N VAL A 27 10.81 -0.28 -9.63
CA VAL A 27 11.37 -1.51 -10.22
C VAL A 27 10.42 -2.17 -11.21
N THR A 28 9.16 -2.38 -10.84
CA THR A 28 8.20 -3.16 -11.62
C THR A 28 7.56 -2.32 -12.72
N ALA A 29 7.09 -1.14 -12.36
CA ALA A 29 6.47 -0.15 -13.22
C ALA A 29 7.24 0.13 -14.53
N PRO A 30 8.54 0.49 -14.51
CA PRO A 30 9.26 0.80 -15.75
C PRO A 30 9.39 -0.43 -16.67
N LYS A 31 9.46 -1.63 -16.10
CA LYS A 31 9.50 -2.88 -16.88
C LYS A 31 8.12 -3.19 -17.47
N LEU A 32 7.06 -2.92 -16.71
CA LEU A 32 5.69 -3.18 -17.12
C LEU A 32 5.24 -2.23 -18.24
N SER A 33 5.58 -0.94 -18.19
CA SER A 33 5.32 0.00 -19.30
C SER A 33 5.98 -0.48 -20.60
N ARG A 34 7.26 -0.90 -20.55
CA ARG A 34 7.93 -1.45 -21.75
C ARG A 34 7.23 -2.68 -22.31
N LEU A 35 6.71 -3.55 -21.44
CA LEU A 35 5.92 -4.72 -21.82
C LEU A 35 4.60 -4.33 -22.49
N TYR A 36 3.90 -3.33 -21.96
CA TYR A 36 2.67 -2.81 -22.56
C TYR A 36 2.92 -2.16 -23.94
N GLU A 37 4.02 -1.40 -24.09
CA GLU A 37 4.46 -0.86 -25.38
C GLU A 37 4.75 -1.97 -26.41
N MET A 38 5.46 -3.03 -26.00
CA MET A 38 5.78 -4.17 -26.89
C MET A 38 4.55 -4.99 -27.29
N THR A 39 3.50 -5.02 -26.46
CA THR A 39 2.29 -5.83 -26.69
C THR A 39 1.14 -5.06 -27.33
N GLY A 40 1.28 -3.74 -27.51
CA GLY A 40 0.19 -2.89 -28.00
C GLY A 40 -1.02 -2.84 -27.05
N SER A 41 -0.84 -3.23 -25.79
CA SER A 41 -1.90 -3.33 -24.80
C SER A 41 -2.10 -1.99 -24.10
N GLY A 42 -3.02 -1.17 -24.62
CA GLY A 42 -3.27 0.21 -24.16
C GLY A 42 -3.94 0.39 -22.78
N ASN A 43 -3.89 -0.59 -21.87
CA ASN A 43 -4.57 -0.51 -20.57
C ASN A 43 -3.60 -0.46 -19.38
N GLU A 44 -2.63 0.47 -19.42
CA GLU A 44 -1.64 0.60 -18.36
C GLU A 44 -2.25 1.08 -17.03
N GLY A 45 -3.28 1.94 -17.07
CA GLY A 45 -3.77 2.71 -15.92
C GLY A 45 -4.20 1.92 -14.67
N GLY A 46 -4.72 0.70 -14.83
CA GLY A 46 -5.12 -0.17 -13.70
C GLY A 46 -3.94 -0.59 -12.82
N SER A 47 -2.82 -0.93 -13.47
CA SER A 47 -1.64 -1.51 -12.81
C SER A 47 -0.93 -0.59 -11.81
N TRP A 48 -1.13 0.73 -11.92
CA TRP A 48 -0.54 1.75 -11.05
C TRP A 48 -1.45 2.15 -9.89
N THR A 49 -2.76 1.96 -10.05
CA THR A 49 -3.77 2.44 -9.09
C THR A 49 -3.68 1.67 -7.78
N TYR A 50 -3.53 0.34 -7.84
CA TYR A 50 -3.47 -0.50 -6.65
C TYR A 50 -2.22 -0.25 -5.80
N PRO A 51 -0.99 -0.18 -6.35
CA PRO A 51 0.19 0.20 -5.58
C PRO A 51 0.07 1.60 -4.94
N ALA A 52 -0.51 2.57 -5.64
CA ALA A 52 -0.74 3.92 -5.10
C ALA A 52 -1.69 3.88 -3.88
N LEU A 53 -2.76 3.10 -3.95
CA LEU A 53 -3.66 2.87 -2.81
C LEU A 53 -2.93 2.22 -1.63
N GLY A 54 -2.04 1.25 -1.90
CA GLY A 54 -1.20 0.64 -0.87
C GLY A 54 -0.29 1.63 -0.16
N ILE A 55 0.30 2.58 -0.88
CA ILE A 55 1.08 3.69 -0.30
C ILE A 55 0.19 4.58 0.57
N ALA A 56 -1.00 4.96 0.10
CA ALA A 56 -1.93 5.80 0.85
C ALA A 56 -2.36 5.15 2.18
N LEU A 57 -2.61 3.84 2.18
CA LEU A 57 -2.88 3.06 3.40
C LEU A 57 -1.67 3.08 4.34
N GLY A 58 -0.46 2.88 3.80
CA GLY A 58 0.78 2.91 4.56
C GLY A 58 1.05 4.26 5.25
N VAL A 59 0.89 5.36 4.51
CA VAL A 59 1.04 6.73 5.06
C VAL A 59 0.03 6.98 6.18
N THR A 60 -1.21 6.53 6.02
CA THR A 60 -2.26 6.72 7.03
C THR A 60 -1.97 5.90 8.30
N ASN A 61 -1.43 4.69 8.17
CA ASN A 61 -0.93 3.90 9.30
C ASN A 61 0.19 4.63 10.05
N VAL A 62 1.18 5.18 9.34
CA VAL A 62 2.26 5.98 9.96
C VAL A 62 1.67 7.16 10.72
N PHE A 63 0.73 7.89 10.12
CA PHE A 63 0.08 9.03 10.76
C PHE A 63 -0.61 8.64 12.09
N PHE A 64 -1.46 7.61 12.07
CA PHE A 64 -2.12 7.13 13.29
C PHE A 64 -1.11 6.63 14.34
N GLY A 65 -0.02 6.01 13.89
CA GLY A 65 1.07 5.58 14.76
C GLY A 65 1.74 6.74 15.49
N LEU A 66 2.08 7.81 14.76
CA LEU A 66 2.67 9.03 15.31
C LEU A 66 1.69 9.79 16.23
N VAL A 67 0.39 9.80 15.93
CA VAL A 67 -0.64 10.36 16.83
C VAL A 67 -0.69 9.59 18.15
N ASN A 68 -0.68 8.26 18.13
CA ASN A 68 -0.68 7.43 19.34
C ASN A 68 0.59 7.60 20.19
N LEU A 69 1.72 7.92 19.55
CA LEU A 69 2.98 8.25 20.21
C LEU A 69 3.00 9.67 20.80
N ASN A 70 1.95 10.48 20.60
CA ASN A 70 1.89 11.90 20.95
C ASN A 70 2.93 12.76 20.23
N VAL A 71 3.36 12.32 19.04
CA VAL A 71 4.27 13.10 18.21
C VAL A 71 3.51 14.22 17.48
N VAL A 72 2.26 13.94 17.05
CA VAL A 72 1.51 14.84 16.15
C VAL A 72 0.31 15.52 16.82
N LEU A 73 -0.46 14.82 17.67
CA LEU A 73 -1.63 15.40 18.35
C LEU A 73 -1.61 15.02 19.84
N LYS A 74 -1.78 16.02 20.72
CA LYS A 74 -1.90 15.85 22.17
C LYS A 74 -3.35 16.03 22.59
N GLY A 75 -3.88 15.14 23.45
CA GLY A 75 -5.17 15.34 24.13
C GLY A 75 -6.40 14.56 23.64
N ARG A 76 -6.30 13.69 22.61
CA ARG A 76 -7.44 12.85 22.13
C ARG A 76 -7.12 11.36 22.00
N LYS A 77 -6.36 10.80 22.94
CA LYS A 77 -5.75 9.45 22.84
C LYS A 77 -6.73 8.31 22.55
N GLU A 78 -7.89 8.26 23.21
CA GLU A 78 -8.79 7.08 23.08
C GLU A 78 -9.41 6.95 21.69
N LYS A 79 -9.92 8.05 21.11
CA LYS A 79 -10.55 8.04 19.78
C LYS A 79 -9.56 7.62 18.70
N TYR A 80 -8.35 8.21 18.72
CA TYR A 80 -7.31 7.89 17.74
C TYR A 80 -6.73 6.50 17.95
N PHE A 81 -6.69 6.01 19.19
CA PHE A 81 -6.29 4.63 19.48
C PHE A 81 -7.26 3.62 18.87
N VAL A 82 -8.57 3.77 19.07
CA VAL A 82 -9.57 2.86 18.49
C VAL A 82 -9.51 2.92 16.96
N LEU A 83 -9.47 4.13 16.38
CA LEU A 83 -9.33 4.30 14.93
C LEU A 83 -8.05 3.66 14.39
N SER A 84 -6.94 3.78 15.11
CA SER A 84 -5.65 3.21 14.69
C SER A 84 -5.67 1.68 14.60
N ILE A 85 -6.39 1.01 15.51
CA ILE A 85 -6.52 -0.45 15.51
C ILE A 85 -7.41 -0.89 14.35
N ILE A 86 -8.56 -0.22 14.16
CA ILE A 86 -9.47 -0.50 13.05
C ILE A 86 -8.73 -0.33 11.72
N TYR A 87 -8.01 0.78 11.58
CA TYR A 87 -7.27 1.09 10.35
C TYR A 87 -6.12 0.11 10.11
N PHE A 88 -5.40 -0.29 11.17
CA PHE A 88 -4.36 -1.32 11.08
C PHE A 88 -4.92 -2.64 10.54
N LEU A 89 -6.02 -3.13 11.11
CA LEU A 89 -6.65 -4.38 10.66
C LEU A 89 -7.19 -4.25 9.22
N MET A 90 -7.92 -3.18 8.94
CA MET A 90 -8.48 -2.93 7.61
C MET A 90 -7.38 -2.85 6.55
N SER A 91 -6.32 -2.11 6.81
CA SER A 91 -5.19 -1.96 5.89
C SER A 91 -4.41 -3.26 5.71
N PHE A 92 -4.32 -4.13 6.73
CA PHE A 92 -3.74 -5.46 6.59
C PHE A 92 -4.51 -6.33 5.60
N PHE A 93 -5.84 -6.40 5.73
CA PHE A 93 -6.68 -7.16 4.78
C PHE A 93 -6.69 -6.54 3.38
N LEU A 94 -6.84 -5.22 3.29
CA LEU A 94 -6.84 -4.51 2.01
C LEU A 94 -5.51 -4.62 1.29
N MET A 95 -4.38 -4.66 2.00
CA MET A 95 -3.06 -4.84 1.39
C MET A 95 -2.96 -6.17 0.64
N GLY A 96 -3.51 -7.26 1.20
CA GLY A 96 -3.56 -8.55 0.53
C GLY A 96 -4.36 -8.49 -0.77
N LEU A 97 -5.54 -7.86 -0.73
CA LEU A 97 -6.38 -7.66 -1.90
C LEU A 97 -5.70 -6.78 -2.96
N ILE A 98 -5.13 -5.64 -2.55
CA ILE A 98 -4.39 -4.70 -3.41
C ILE A 98 -3.22 -5.39 -4.10
N SER A 99 -2.46 -6.20 -3.37
CA SER A 99 -1.32 -6.93 -3.92
C SER A 99 -1.76 -7.97 -4.94
N ALA A 100 -2.87 -8.68 -4.68
CA ALA A 100 -3.42 -9.66 -5.61
C ALA A 100 -3.95 -9.00 -6.89
N LEU A 101 -4.69 -7.89 -6.77
CA LEU A 101 -5.19 -7.14 -7.93
C LEU A 101 -4.05 -6.55 -8.76
N SER A 102 -3.04 -5.98 -8.11
CA SER A 102 -1.84 -5.50 -8.80
C SER A 102 -1.10 -6.62 -9.53
N ALA A 103 -1.02 -7.82 -8.93
CA ALA A 103 -0.41 -8.98 -9.57
C ALA A 103 -1.19 -9.42 -10.83
N VAL A 104 -2.52 -9.49 -10.77
CA VAL A 104 -3.36 -9.83 -11.93
C VAL A 104 -3.11 -8.85 -13.08
N ASP A 105 -3.15 -7.55 -12.80
CA ASP A 105 -2.92 -6.53 -13.83
C ASP A 105 -1.50 -6.63 -14.43
N THR A 106 -0.49 -6.97 -13.61
CA THR A 106 0.89 -7.14 -14.12
C THR A 106 1.07 -8.37 -14.99
N VAL A 107 0.21 -9.38 -14.87
CA VAL A 107 0.31 -10.66 -15.59
C VAL A 107 -0.51 -10.64 -16.89
N ASP A 108 -1.54 -9.80 -17.01
CA ASP A 108 -2.34 -9.66 -18.26
C ASP A 108 -1.50 -9.41 -19.53
N PRO A 109 -0.49 -8.51 -19.56
CA PRO A 109 0.35 -8.36 -20.74
C PRO A 109 1.22 -9.59 -21.05
N LEU A 110 1.61 -10.37 -20.03
CA LEU A 110 2.38 -11.61 -20.22
C LEU A 110 1.53 -12.70 -20.87
N TYR A 111 0.25 -12.82 -20.49
CA TYR A 111 -0.67 -13.76 -21.13
C TYR A 111 -0.85 -13.46 -22.62
N LYS A 112 -1.02 -12.18 -22.99
CA LYS A 112 -1.14 -11.77 -24.40
C LYS A 112 0.11 -12.09 -25.23
N LEU A 113 1.30 -11.99 -24.62
CA LEU A 113 2.57 -12.40 -25.25
C LEU A 113 2.66 -13.92 -25.46
N SER A 114 2.18 -14.73 -24.51
CA SER A 114 2.22 -16.19 -24.62
C SER A 114 1.23 -16.79 -25.63
N SER A 115 0.22 -16.02 -26.02
CA SER A 115 -0.80 -16.41 -27.01
C SER A 115 -0.46 -16.03 -28.45
N LEU A 116 0.66 -15.33 -28.67
CA LEU A 116 1.23 -15.01 -29.98
C LEU A 116 2.25 -16.08 -30.40
#